data_AF-A0A354Z8F1-F1
#
_entry.id   AF-A0A354Z8F1-F1
#
_cell.length_a   1.000
_cell.length_b   1.000
_cell.length_c   1.000
_cell.angle_alpha   90.00
_cell.angle_beta   90.00
_cell.angle_gamma   90.00
#
_symmetry.space_group_name_H-M   'P 1'
#
loop_
_entity.id
_entity.type
_entity.pdbx_description
1 polymer ?
#
loop_
_entity_poly.entity_id
_entity_poly.type
_entity_poly.pdbx_seq_one_letter_code
_entity_poly.pdbx_strand_id
1 'polypeptide(L)'
;GFSRVYLGVHFPSDVFGGYLVGIVFFALYGLFGKGIEQILQKFGWRVRILIAVMISFIMNLLLPEDTMISGAFLGVAIGFVFASRNLPIDMESNVRQKLLRYLVGIATTGVVYFVLKLASNPLIALAGNSQTQLLRFVRYAIVGAWVSYGTPYVFLKLNLAKRES
;
A
#
# COMPACT_ATOMS: atom_id res chain seq x y z
N GLY A 1 -9.04 -8.13 -17.27
CA GLY A 1 -8.85 -9.10 -18.36
C GLY A 1 -9.33 -8.55 -19.68
N PHE A 2 -10.65 -8.49 -19.90
CA PHE A 2 -11.26 -8.18 -21.21
C PHE A 2 -10.92 -6.82 -21.83
N SER A 3 -10.70 -5.76 -21.04
CA SER A 3 -10.37 -4.43 -21.58
C SER A 3 -8.98 -4.35 -22.25
N ARG A 4 -8.04 -5.28 -21.97
CA ARG A 4 -6.66 -5.22 -22.52
C ARG A 4 -6.47 -6.08 -23.78
N VAL A 5 -7.28 -7.11 -23.96
CA VAL A 5 -7.29 -7.95 -25.16
C VAL A 5 -7.88 -7.18 -26.36
N TYR A 6 -8.81 -6.26 -26.10
CA TYR A 6 -9.48 -5.46 -27.14
C TYR A 6 -8.60 -4.33 -27.71
N LEU A 7 -7.59 -3.87 -26.98
CA LEU A 7 -6.69 -2.77 -27.40
C LEU A 7 -5.45 -3.25 -28.19
N GLY A 8 -5.28 -4.56 -28.41
CA GLY A 8 -4.22 -5.11 -29.28
C GLY A 8 -2.77 -4.97 -28.79
N VAL A 9 -2.55 -4.45 -27.57
CA VAL A 9 -1.21 -4.15 -27.02
C VAL A 9 -0.60 -5.27 -26.15
N HIS A 10 -1.37 -6.30 -25.80
CA HIS A 10 -0.87 -7.47 -25.07
C HIS A 10 -1.45 -8.74 -25.67
N PHE A 11 -0.59 -9.73 -25.91
CA PHE A 11 -1.03 -11.03 -26.42
C PHE A 11 -1.88 -11.74 -25.37
N PRO A 12 -2.86 -12.60 -25.75
CA PRO A 12 -3.63 -13.41 -24.80
C PRO A 12 -2.75 -14.22 -23.83
N SER A 13 -1.53 -14.59 -24.26
CA SER A 13 -0.50 -15.22 -23.44
C SER A 13 -0.10 -14.41 -22.21
N ASP A 14 -0.08 -13.07 -22.29
CA ASP A 14 0.29 -12.19 -21.17
C ASP A 14 -0.78 -12.22 -20.08
N VAL A 15 -2.04 -12.39 -20.48
CA VAL A 15 -3.18 -12.52 -19.56
C VAL A 15 -3.12 -13.86 -18.82
N PHE A 16 -2.86 -14.95 -19.54
CA PHE A 16 -2.68 -16.27 -18.92
C PHE A 16 -1.44 -16.33 -18.03
N GLY A 17 -0.33 -15.70 -18.43
CA GLY A 17 0.86 -15.55 -17.60
C GLY A 17 0.56 -14.82 -16.29
N GLY A 18 -0.20 -13.72 -16.35
CA GLY A 18 -0.66 -13.00 -15.17
C GLY A 18 -1.54 -13.85 -14.24
N TYR A 19 -2.47 -14.64 -14.80
CA TYR A 19 -3.28 -15.57 -14.02
C TYR A 19 -2.43 -16.66 -13.35
N LEU A 20 -1.47 -17.24 -14.09
CA LEU A 20 -0.59 -18.28 -13.57
C LEU A 20 0.30 -17.76 -12.43
N VAL A 21 0.89 -16.59 -12.60
CA VAL A 21 1.65 -15.90 -11.55
C VAL A 21 0.76 -15.63 -10.33
N GLY A 22 -0.46 -15.12 -10.55
CA GLY A 22 -1.42 -14.89 -9.46
C GLY A 22 -1.78 -16.15 -8.68
N ILE A 23 -2.00 -17.28 -9.37
CA ILE A 23 -2.27 -18.58 -8.75
C ILE A 23 -1.07 -19.06 -7.93
N VAL A 24 0.16 -18.92 -8.47
CA VAL A 24 1.38 -19.29 -7.75
C VAL A 24 1.53 -18.46 -6.47
N PHE A 25 1.37 -17.14 -6.56
CA PHE A 25 1.42 -16.26 -5.37
C PHE A 25 0.33 -16.62 -4.35
N PHE A 26 -0.89 -16.90 -4.80
CA PHE A 26 -1.98 -17.32 -3.92
C PHE A 26 -1.69 -18.65 -3.23
N ALA A 27 -1.17 -19.63 -3.95
CA ALA A 27 -0.76 -20.92 -3.40
C ALA A 27 0.37 -20.78 -2.38
N LEU A 28 1.42 -20.00 -2.70
CA LEU A 28 2.51 -19.71 -1.78
C LEU A 28 2.02 -19.01 -0.50
N TYR A 29 1.12 -18.04 -0.62
CA TYR A 29 0.51 -17.40 0.53
C TYR A 29 -0.35 -18.38 1.36
N GLY A 30 -1.11 -19.26 0.70
CA GLY A 30 -1.89 -20.30 1.38
C GLY A 30 -1.02 -21.29 2.17
N LEU A 31 0.16 -21.63 1.64
CA LEU A 31 1.10 -22.57 2.26
C LEU A 31 1.92 -21.95 3.39
N PHE A 32 2.45 -20.74 3.19
CA PHE A 32 3.42 -20.13 4.11
C PHE A 32 2.89 -18.93 4.90
N GLY A 33 1.78 -18.32 4.47
CA GLY A 33 1.28 -17.06 5.01
C GLY A 33 1.01 -17.11 6.51
N LYS A 34 0.32 -18.15 6.99
CA LYS A 34 0.06 -18.33 8.43
C LYS A 34 1.34 -18.46 9.24
N GLY A 35 2.34 -19.18 8.73
CA GLY A 35 3.63 -19.36 9.41
C GLY A 35 4.40 -18.05 9.50
N ILE A 36 4.47 -17.29 8.41
CA ILE A 36 5.11 -15.97 8.36
C ILE A 36 4.41 -15.01 9.33
N GLU A 37 3.08 -14.99 9.31
CA GLU A 37 2.29 -14.11 10.18
C GLU A 37 2.53 -14.43 11.67
N GLN A 38 2.51 -15.71 12.06
CA GLN A 38 2.79 -16.12 13.43
C GLN A 38 4.21 -15.73 13.87
N ILE A 39 5.21 -15.87 12.99
CA ILE A 39 6.59 -15.45 13.27
C ILE A 39 6.66 -13.94 13.45
N LEU A 40 6.05 -13.16 12.55
CA LEU A 40 6.01 -11.70 12.64
C LEU A 40 5.28 -11.24 13.90
N GLN A 41 4.20 -11.94 14.29
CA GLN A 41 3.41 -11.58 15.46
C GLN A 41 4.18 -11.71 16.77
N LYS A 42 5.16 -12.62 16.86
CA LYS A 42 6.06 -12.76 18.02
C LYS A 42 6.94 -11.53 18.23
N PHE A 43 7.27 -10.80 17.17
CA PHE A 43 8.10 -9.61 17.26
C PHE A 43 7.28 -8.38 17.66
N GLY A 44 7.86 -7.54 18.51
CA GLY A 44 7.30 -6.23 18.86
C GLY A 44 7.23 -5.29 17.66
N TRP A 45 6.35 -4.29 17.73
CA TRP A 45 6.08 -3.34 16.64
C TRP A 45 7.35 -2.64 16.11
N ARG A 46 8.33 -2.34 16.98
CA ARG A 46 9.61 -1.72 16.60
C ARG A 46 10.41 -2.62 15.65
N VAL A 47 10.48 -3.91 15.96
CA VAL A 47 11.21 -4.89 15.14
C VAL A 47 10.52 -5.11 13.80
N ARG A 48 9.18 -5.10 13.77
CA ARG A 48 8.43 -5.17 12.50
C ARG A 48 8.71 -3.97 11.59
N ILE A 49 8.80 -2.77 12.16
CA ILE A 49 9.21 -1.57 11.40
C ILE A 49 10.64 -1.72 10.89
N LEU A 50 11.58 -2.18 11.73
CA LEU A 50 12.96 -2.40 11.28
C LEU A 50 13.04 -3.41 10.14
N ILE A 51 12.31 -4.52 10.21
CA ILE A 51 12.21 -5.51 9.13
C ILE A 51 11.65 -4.85 7.85
N ALA A 52 10.58 -4.06 7.96
CA ALA A 52 10.00 -3.37 6.81
C ALA A 52 10.98 -2.36 6.16
N VAL A 53 11.73 -1.62 6.97
CA VAL A 53 12.80 -0.71 6.50
C VAL A 53 13.88 -1.50 5.78
N MET A 54 14.35 -2.62 6.36
CA MET A 54 15.37 -3.47 5.75
C MET A 54 14.91 -4.04 4.41
N ILE A 55 13.68 -4.57 4.34
CA ILE A 55 13.11 -5.09 3.09
C ILE A 55 12.99 -3.97 2.05
N SER A 56 12.47 -2.81 2.45
CA SER A 56 12.37 -1.65 1.54
C SER A 56 13.74 -1.21 1.01
N PHE A 57 14.78 -1.27 1.83
CA PHE A 57 16.13 -0.92 1.42
C PHE A 57 16.72 -1.96 0.46
N ILE A 58 16.50 -3.25 0.74
CA ILE A 58 16.88 -4.34 -0.17
C ILE A 58 16.16 -4.20 -1.52
N MET A 59 14.85 -3.90 -1.52
CA MET A 59 14.10 -3.64 -2.75
C MET A 59 14.69 -2.47 -3.55
N ASN A 60 15.08 -1.40 -2.86
CA ASN A 60 15.70 -0.24 -3.50
C ASN A 60 17.10 -0.56 -4.06
N LEU A 61 17.85 -1.45 -3.41
CA LEU A 61 19.15 -1.90 -3.88
C LEU A 61 19.01 -2.81 -5.12
N LEU A 62 17.99 -3.67 -5.15
CA LEU A 62 17.70 -4.56 -6.28
C LEU A 62 17.09 -3.83 -7.48
N LEU A 63 16.28 -2.78 -7.23
CA LEU A 63 15.55 -2.02 -8.24
C LEU A 63 15.74 -0.51 -8.04
N PRO A 64 16.95 0.04 -8.30
CA PRO A 64 17.25 1.45 -8.01
C PRO A 64 16.41 2.46 -8.79
N GLU A 65 15.93 2.06 -9.97
CA GLU A 65 15.11 2.94 -10.81
C GLU A 65 13.65 3.05 -10.35
N ASP A 66 13.18 2.07 -9.57
CA ASP A 66 11.76 1.93 -9.21
C ASP A 66 11.51 2.14 -7.71
N THR A 67 11.88 3.33 -7.24
CA THR A 67 11.72 3.75 -5.84
C THR A 67 10.26 3.88 -5.37
N MET A 68 9.31 3.84 -6.32
CA MET A 68 7.88 3.89 -6.03
C MET A 68 7.42 2.66 -5.24
N ILE A 69 7.82 1.46 -5.65
CA ILE A 69 7.32 0.21 -5.08
C ILE A 69 7.86 0.02 -3.67
N SER A 70 9.17 0.25 -3.49
CA SER A 70 9.83 0.19 -2.18
C SER A 70 9.26 1.23 -1.21
N GLY A 71 9.07 2.47 -1.67
CA GLY A 71 8.44 3.52 -0.86
C GLY A 71 7.02 3.16 -0.44
N ALA A 72 6.17 2.75 -1.39
CA ALA A 72 4.80 2.32 -1.10
C ALA A 72 4.75 1.14 -0.12
N PHE A 73 5.60 0.14 -0.31
CA PHE A 73 5.72 -1.01 0.60
C PHE A 73 6.05 -0.56 2.02
N LEU A 74 7.08 0.28 2.19
CA LEU A 74 7.47 0.80 3.49
C LEU A 74 6.32 1.55 4.17
N GLY A 75 5.67 2.43 3.41
CA GLY A 75 4.52 3.20 3.87
C GLY A 75 3.39 2.30 4.38
N VAL A 76 2.97 1.34 3.56
CA VAL A 76 1.92 0.38 3.89
C VAL A 76 2.30 -0.46 5.12
N ALA A 77 3.54 -0.96 5.19
CA ALA A 77 3.99 -1.77 6.31
C ALA A 77 3.98 -1.00 7.63
N ILE A 78 4.52 0.23 7.63
CA ILE A 78 4.50 1.10 8.81
C ILE A 78 3.06 1.45 9.21
N GLY A 79 2.24 1.89 8.25
CA GLY A 79 0.86 2.25 8.52
C GLY A 79 0.03 1.07 9.03
N PHE A 80 0.25 -0.14 8.50
CA PHE A 80 -0.39 -1.35 9.01
C PHE A 80 0.04 -1.69 10.45
N VAL A 81 1.33 -1.58 10.78
CA VAL A 81 1.82 -1.80 12.16
C VAL A 81 1.15 -0.84 13.14
N PHE A 82 0.97 0.43 12.78
CA PHE A 82 0.24 1.37 13.61
C PHE A 82 -1.27 1.14 13.61
N ALA A 83 -1.87 0.79 12.46
CA ALA A 83 -3.30 0.55 12.37
C ALA A 83 -3.72 -0.64 13.23
N SER A 84 -2.99 -1.76 13.13
CA SER A 84 -3.22 -2.96 13.93
C SER A 84 -3.12 -2.72 15.45
N ARG A 85 -2.38 -1.69 15.87
CA ARG A 85 -2.24 -1.32 17.29
C ARG A 85 -3.29 -0.31 17.76
N ASN A 86 -3.59 0.69 16.92
CA ASN A 86 -4.33 1.89 17.35
C ASN A 86 -5.77 1.93 16.83
N LEU A 87 -6.12 1.07 15.87
CA LEU A 87 -7.40 1.11 15.16
C LEU A 87 -8.04 -0.29 15.13
N PRO A 88 -8.54 -0.81 16.27
CA PRO A 88 -9.38 -2.00 16.28
C PRO A 88 -10.71 -1.65 15.62
N ILE A 89 -10.88 -2.03 14.36
CA ILE A 89 -12.05 -1.69 13.55
C ILE A 89 -12.87 -2.94 13.33
N ASP A 90 -14.14 -2.85 13.71
CA ASP A 90 -15.09 -3.91 13.41
C ASP A 90 -15.39 -3.93 11.90
N MET A 91 -15.09 -5.07 11.28
CA MET A 91 -15.29 -5.28 9.85
C MET A 91 -16.74 -5.63 9.51
N GLU A 92 -17.60 -5.91 10.50
CA GLU A 92 -19.03 -6.10 10.29
C GLU A 92 -19.65 -4.81 9.73
N SER A 93 -20.07 -4.88 8.47
CA SER A 93 -20.59 -3.72 7.77
C SER A 93 -21.55 -4.11 6.66
N ASN A 94 -22.65 -3.37 6.60
CA ASN A 94 -23.64 -3.50 5.53
C ASN A 94 -23.03 -3.10 4.18
N VAL A 95 -23.58 -3.61 3.07
CA VAL A 95 -23.10 -3.31 1.71
C VAL A 95 -22.99 -1.81 1.44
N ARG A 96 -23.95 -1.01 1.93
CA ARG A 96 -23.91 0.46 1.84
C ARG A 96 -22.68 1.06 2.52
N GLN A 97 -22.30 0.57 3.70
CA GLN A 97 -21.11 1.05 4.40
C GLN A 97 -19.82 0.62 3.68
N LYS A 98 -19.79 -0.58 3.09
CA LYS A 98 -18.66 -1.01 2.24
C LYS A 98 -18.48 -0.08 1.04
N LEU A 99 -19.59 0.28 0.36
CA LEU A 99 -19.56 1.21 -0.77
C LEU A 99 -19.09 2.61 -0.33
N LEU A 100 -19.59 3.13 0.80
CA LEU A 100 -19.16 4.43 1.33
C LEU A 100 -17.69 4.43 1.74
N ARG A 101 -17.21 3.39 2.42
CA ARG A 101 -15.78 3.23 2.76
C ARG A 101 -14.92 3.21 1.50
N TYR A 102 -15.35 2.50 0.46
CA TYR A 102 -14.64 2.47 -0.82
C TYR A 102 -14.55 3.86 -1.48
N LEU A 103 -15.68 4.57 -1.59
CA LEU A 103 -15.71 5.91 -2.19
C LEU A 103 -14.88 6.93 -1.39
N VAL A 104 -15.01 6.93 -0.06
CA VAL A 104 -14.22 7.79 0.83
C VAL A 104 -12.74 7.43 0.78
N GLY A 105 -12.41 6.14 0.71
CA GLY A 105 -11.04 5.66 0.57
C GLY A 105 -10.38 6.20 -0.71
N ILE A 106 -11.07 6.10 -1.84
CA ILE A 106 -10.61 6.67 -3.11
C ILE A 106 -10.48 8.19 -3.01
N ALA A 107 -11.50 8.88 -2.52
CA ALA A 107 -11.51 10.34 -2.46
C ALA A 107 -10.35 10.86 -1.58
N THR A 108 -10.20 10.33 -0.37
CA THR A 108 -9.15 10.76 0.56
C THR A 108 -7.75 10.43 0.05
N THR A 109 -7.54 9.24 -0.49
CA THR A 109 -6.25 8.85 -1.09
C THR A 109 -5.90 9.71 -2.30
N GLY A 110 -6.90 10.01 -3.15
CA GLY A 110 -6.75 10.91 -4.28
C GLY A 110 -6.31 12.31 -3.84
N VAL A 111 -6.98 12.88 -2.85
CA VAL A 111 -6.60 14.19 -2.27
C VAL A 111 -5.15 14.18 -1.79
N VAL A 112 -4.75 13.19 -0.99
CA VAL A 112 -3.38 13.09 -0.49
C VAL A 112 -2.38 12.96 -1.62
N TYR A 113 -2.66 12.12 -2.61
CA TYR A 113 -1.79 11.96 -3.78
C TYR A 113 -1.63 13.27 -4.56
N PHE A 114 -2.72 13.98 -4.84
CA PHE A 114 -2.67 15.24 -5.58
C PHE A 114 -1.96 16.33 -4.79
N VAL A 115 -2.22 16.48 -3.49
CA VAL A 115 -1.53 17.43 -2.62
C VAL A 115 -0.03 17.16 -2.61
N LEU A 116 0.37 15.90 -2.42
CA LEU A 116 1.78 15.54 -2.44
C LEU A 116 2.41 15.74 -3.81
N LYS A 117 1.69 15.44 -4.91
CA LYS A 117 2.17 15.69 -6.28
C LYS A 117 2.39 17.18 -6.52
N LEU A 118 1.45 18.03 -6.11
CA LEU A 118 1.57 19.48 -6.24
C LEU A 118 2.71 20.04 -5.38
N ALA A 119 2.92 19.52 -4.17
CA ALA A 119 4.00 19.94 -3.29
C ALA A 119 5.38 19.46 -3.76
N SER A 120 5.46 18.25 -4.32
CA SER A 120 6.74 17.65 -4.72
C SER A 120 7.24 18.13 -6.08
N ASN A 121 6.37 18.53 -7.01
CA ASN A 121 6.78 19.08 -8.30
C ASN A 121 7.71 20.32 -8.20
N PRO A 122 7.40 21.37 -7.41
CA PRO A 122 8.29 22.50 -7.24
C PRO A 122 9.57 22.12 -6.48
N LEU A 123 9.48 21.20 -5.50
CA LEU A 123 10.65 20.69 -4.79
C LEU A 123 11.63 19.98 -5.73
N ILE A 124 11.14 19.17 -6.67
CA ILE A 124 11.98 18.52 -7.68
C ILE A 124 12.60 19.56 -8.62
N ALA A 125 11.82 20.56 -9.05
CA ALA A 125 12.32 21.64 -9.90
C ALA A 125 13.45 22.45 -9.24
N LEU A 126 13.40 22.62 -7.92
CA LEU A 126 14.41 23.33 -7.14
C LEU A 126 15.63 22.46 -6.77
N ALA A 127 15.42 21.18 -6.47
CA ALA A 127 16.46 20.29 -5.98
C ALA A 127 17.33 19.64 -7.09
N GLY A 128 16.89 19.75 -8.35
CA GLY A 128 17.56 19.12 -9.49
C GLY A 128 17.36 17.59 -9.55
N ASN A 129 17.84 16.97 -10.63
CA ASN A 129 17.56 15.56 -10.96
C ASN A 129 18.03 14.56 -9.89
N SER A 130 19.04 14.91 -9.09
CA SER A 130 19.66 14.03 -8.09
C SER A 130 18.75 13.63 -6.92
N GLN A 131 17.71 14.42 -6.61
CA GLN A 131 16.79 14.12 -5.49
C GLN A 131 15.42 13.59 -5.92
N THR A 132 15.18 13.46 -7.23
CA THR A 132 13.89 13.04 -7.79
C THR A 132 13.47 11.66 -7.27
N GLN A 133 14.41 10.73 -7.17
CA GLN A 133 14.17 9.36 -6.69
C GLN A 133 13.77 9.33 -5.22
N LEU A 134 14.42 10.14 -4.38
CA LEU A 134 14.11 10.25 -2.95
C LEU A 134 12.73 10.89 -2.73
N LEU A 135 12.41 11.98 -3.45
CA LEU A 135 11.10 12.63 -3.36
C LEU A 135 9.98 11.73 -3.87
N ARG A 136 10.25 10.89 -4.88
CA ARG A 136 9.33 9.85 -5.34
C ARG A 136 9.12 8.79 -4.26
N PHE A 137 10.20 8.26 -3.68
CA PHE A 137 10.14 7.29 -2.58
C PHE A 137 9.29 7.80 -1.41
N VAL A 138 9.59 9.00 -0.91
CA VAL A 138 8.90 9.62 0.24
C VAL A 138 7.42 9.83 -0.08
N ARG A 139 7.10 10.34 -1.27
CA ARG A 139 5.71 10.54 -1.72
C ARG A 139 4.91 9.25 -1.65
N TYR A 140 5.43 8.16 -2.22
CA TYR A 140 4.73 6.89 -2.23
C TYR A 140 4.70 6.21 -0.86
N ALA A 141 5.71 6.43 -0.01
CA ALA A 141 5.66 6.01 1.38
C ALA A 141 4.54 6.71 2.16
N ILE A 142 4.36 8.02 1.99
CA ILE A 142 3.25 8.75 2.62
C ILE A 142 1.91 8.25 2.09
N VAL A 143 1.77 8.05 0.78
CA VAL A 143 0.54 7.50 0.18
C VAL A 143 0.24 6.11 0.74
N GLY A 144 1.22 5.21 0.80
CA GLY A 144 1.05 3.87 1.35
C GLY A 144 0.65 3.88 2.84
N ALA A 145 1.28 4.74 3.63
CA ALA A 145 0.93 4.93 5.04
C ALA A 145 -0.48 5.51 5.20
N TRP A 146 -0.89 6.42 4.32
CA TRP A 146 -2.24 6.96 4.32
C TRP A 146 -3.28 5.88 4.03
N VAL A 147 -3.07 5.06 3.01
CA VAL A 147 -4.02 3.99 2.65
C VAL A 147 -4.20 2.98 3.79
N SER A 148 -3.11 2.62 4.47
CA SER A 148 -3.11 1.59 5.52
C SER A 148 -3.50 2.10 6.91
N TYR A 149 -3.28 3.37 7.23
CA TYR A 149 -3.59 3.97 8.54
C TYR A 149 -4.55 5.16 8.47
N GLY A 150 -4.27 6.12 7.60
CA GLY A 150 -5.04 7.36 7.47
C GLY A 150 -6.49 7.13 7.03
N THR A 151 -6.70 6.30 6.01
CA THR A 151 -8.04 5.96 5.50
C THR A 151 -8.89 5.24 6.57
N PRO A 152 -8.40 4.18 7.25
CA PRO A 152 -9.10 3.60 8.40
C PRO A 152 -9.42 4.61 9.52
N TYR A 153 -8.49 5.52 9.83
CA TYR A 153 -8.72 6.58 10.82
C TYR A 153 -9.85 7.53 10.41
N VAL A 154 -9.92 7.91 9.12
CA VAL A 154 -11.01 8.72 8.59
C VAL A 154 -12.35 7.99 8.66
N PHE A 155 -12.39 6.66 8.43
CA PHE A 155 -13.62 5.89 8.57
C PHE A 155 -14.19 5.92 9.98
N LEU A 156 -13.33 5.83 10.99
CA LEU A 156 -13.75 5.99 12.39
C LEU A 156 -14.28 7.41 12.64
N LYS A 157 -13.59 8.44 12.15
CA LYS A 157 -14.00 9.83 12.35
C LYS A 157 -15.34 10.17 11.69
N LEU A 158 -15.64 9.54 10.55
CA LEU A 158 -16.90 9.70 9.82
C LEU A 158 -18.00 8.73 10.29
N ASN A 159 -17.79 7.98 11.39
CA ASN A 159 -18.71 6.93 11.87
C ASN A 159 -19.08 5.89 10.80
N LEU A 160 -18.23 5.70 9.80
CA LEU A 160 -18.38 4.67 8.76
C LEU A 160 -17.88 3.31 9.27
N ALA A 161 -17.10 3.30 10.35
CA ALA A 161 -16.62 2.11 11.03
C ALA A 161 -16.76 2.26 12.55
N LYS A 162 -17.06 1.15 13.23
CA LYS A 162 -17.15 1.09 14.69
C LYS A 162 -15.82 0.59 15.23
N ARG A 163 -15.44 1.07 16.42
CA ARG A 163 -14.33 0.45 17.16
C ARG A 163 -14.83 -0.87 17.72
N GLU A 164 -14.03 -1.92 17.60
CA GLU A 164 -14.26 -3.12 18.40
C GLU A 164 -14.16 -2.72 19.88
N SER A 165 -15.18 -3.06 20.67
CA SER A 165 -15.29 -2.77 22.10
C SER A 165 -14.51 -3.76 22.95
#